data_AF-A0A943MNK9-F1
#
_entry.id   AF-A0A943MNK9-F1
#
_cell.length_a   1.000
_cell.length_b   1.000
_cell.length_c   1.000
_cell.angle_alpha   90.00
_cell.angle_beta   90.00
_cell.angle_gamma   90.00
#
_symmetry.space_group_name_H-M   'P 1'
#
loop_
_entity.id
_entity.type
_entity.pdbx_description
1 polymer ?
#
loop_
_entity_poly.entity_id
_entity_poly.type
_entity_poly.pdbx_seq_one_letter_code
_entity_poly.pdbx_strand_id
1 'polypeptide(L)'
;MGKVYVAIWTECQREISKGFLYQIKKNRNTRISFVLLLLICFFCLLMIIGLLFQLVFLQALSSIILIIVLLVSIRQTQKEHQSPIEQFKDIKKQSDEIVHRFLMKANLTLCDLEFVLKSIRYYRQDRKEAQHTFTSRAFGLLISGFFITGLNLLFQAFYAPNNLSIELPACLCLLSIAVTPFACTLWEFSDSFQNASLARTETMIKALECFQVSR
;
A
#
# COMPACT_ATOMS: atom_id res chain seq x y z
N MET A 1 -8.15 2.24 22.10
CA MET A 1 -7.34 3.44 22.46
C MET A 1 -6.20 3.72 21.48
N GLY A 2 -5.44 2.73 21.01
CA GLY A 2 -4.32 2.92 20.07
C GLY A 2 -4.60 3.84 18.86
N LYS A 3 -5.73 3.68 18.18
CA LYS A 3 -6.18 4.56 17.08
C LYS A 3 -6.21 6.05 17.48
N VAL A 4 -6.66 6.35 18.69
CA VAL A 4 -6.80 7.73 19.21
C VAL A 4 -5.41 8.34 19.44
N TYR A 5 -4.48 7.59 20.04
CA TYR A 5 -3.11 8.04 20.23
C TYR A 5 -2.41 8.35 18.90
N VAL A 6 -2.57 7.50 17.88
CA VAL A 6 -2.01 7.75 16.55
C VAL A 6 -2.65 8.99 15.89
N ALA A 7 -3.95 9.22 16.10
CA ALA A 7 -4.63 10.41 15.59
C ALA A 7 -4.08 11.71 16.22
N ILE A 8 -3.96 11.74 17.56
CA ILE A 8 -3.39 12.87 18.31
C ILE A 8 -1.94 13.12 17.88
N TRP A 9 -1.14 12.06 17.76
CA TRP A 9 0.24 12.14 17.27
C TRP A 9 0.32 12.77 15.87
N THR A 10 -0.55 12.34 14.97
CA THR A 10 -0.60 12.86 13.59
C THR A 10 -0.98 14.34 13.56
N GLU A 11 -1.87 14.76 14.46
CA GLU A 11 -2.25 16.16 14.63
C GLU A 11 -1.07 17.00 15.14
N CYS A 12 -0.35 16.54 16.17
CA CYS A 12 0.88 17.17 16.65
C CYS A 12 1.94 17.28 15.54
N GLN A 13 2.08 16.23 14.71
CA GLN A 13 2.99 16.27 13.56
C GLN A 13 2.55 17.30 12.51
N ARG A 14 1.24 17.46 12.24
CA ARG A 14 0.73 18.45 11.30
C ARG A 14 1.02 19.87 11.75
N GLU A 15 0.87 20.15 13.05
CA GLU A 15 1.16 21.46 13.64
C GLU A 15 2.65 21.83 13.55
N ILE A 16 3.55 20.84 13.66
CA ILE A 16 5.01 21.06 13.59
C ILE A 16 5.53 21.06 12.14
N SER A 17 4.95 20.26 11.25
CA SER A 17 5.39 20.17 9.86
C SER A 17 4.84 21.32 9.01
N LYS A 18 5.72 22.06 8.32
CA LYS A 18 5.38 23.14 7.38
C LYS A 18 4.55 22.62 6.18
N GLY A 19 3.24 22.46 6.36
CA GLY A 19 2.24 22.27 5.30
C GLY A 19 2.06 20.83 4.75
N PHE A 20 0.84 20.57 4.25
CA PHE A 20 0.40 19.30 3.64
C PHE A 20 1.35 18.77 2.54
N LEU A 21 1.93 19.69 1.76
CA LEU A 21 2.90 19.36 0.69
C LEU A 21 4.20 18.74 1.22
N TYR A 22 4.63 19.07 2.45
CA TYR A 22 5.81 18.46 3.06
C TYR A 22 5.53 17.04 3.61
N GLN A 23 4.27 16.71 3.92
CA GLN A 23 3.88 15.35 4.29
C GLN A 23 3.80 14.42 3.06
N ILE A 24 3.28 14.91 1.94
CA ILE A 24 3.33 14.22 0.63
C ILE A 24 4.78 14.14 0.12
N LYS A 25 5.54 15.21 0.31
CA LYS A 25 6.99 15.33 0.56
C LYS A 25 7.76 14.09 1.06
N LYS A 26 7.35 13.66 2.26
CA LYS A 26 8.05 12.72 3.12
C LYS A 26 7.52 11.29 2.96
N ASN A 27 6.26 11.13 2.60
CA ASN A 27 5.65 9.81 2.42
C ASN A 27 5.90 9.28 1.00
N ARG A 28 7.14 8.86 0.74
CA ARG A 28 7.58 8.32 -0.56
C ARG A 28 6.75 7.09 -0.97
N ASN A 29 6.27 6.31 0.01
CA ASN A 29 5.45 5.14 -0.26
C ASN A 29 4.12 5.52 -0.91
N THR A 30 3.42 6.55 -0.41
CA THR A 30 2.13 6.97 -0.99
C THR A 30 2.24 7.54 -2.39
N ARG A 31 3.38 8.15 -2.75
CA ARG A 31 3.62 8.55 -4.15
C ARG A 31 3.81 7.36 -5.06
N ILE A 32 4.55 6.35 -4.59
CA ILE A 32 4.77 5.14 -5.38
C ILE A 32 3.46 4.36 -5.51
N SER A 33 2.68 4.20 -4.43
CA SER A 33 1.35 3.56 -4.49
C SER A 33 0.40 4.33 -5.41
N PHE A 34 0.44 5.68 -5.43
CA PHE A 34 -0.35 6.50 -6.36
C PHE A 34 0.10 6.35 -7.82
N VAL A 35 1.41 6.36 -8.09
CA VAL A 35 1.97 6.14 -9.43
C VAL A 35 1.65 4.73 -9.93
N LEU A 36 1.76 3.72 -9.07
CA LEU A 36 1.35 2.34 -9.37
C LEU A 36 -0.15 2.27 -9.68
N LEU A 37 -0.98 2.93 -8.88
CA LEU A 37 -2.42 2.97 -9.11
C LEU A 37 -2.78 3.63 -10.44
N LEU A 38 -2.12 4.73 -10.80
CA LEU A 38 -2.27 5.37 -12.12
C LEU A 38 -1.82 4.45 -13.26
N LEU A 39 -0.69 3.75 -13.12
CA LEU A 39 -0.19 2.78 -14.09
C LEU A 39 -1.19 1.63 -14.30
N ILE A 40 -1.78 1.12 -13.21
CA ILE A 40 -2.77 0.04 -13.28
C ILE A 40 -4.07 0.54 -13.91
N CYS A 41 -4.55 1.74 -13.55
CA CYS A 41 -5.72 2.34 -14.21
C CYS A 41 -5.49 2.58 -15.71
N PHE A 42 -4.30 3.09 -16.06
CA PHE A 42 -3.91 3.29 -17.46
C PHE A 42 -3.84 1.96 -18.22
N PHE A 43 -3.32 0.90 -17.59
CA PHE A 43 -3.35 -0.45 -18.14
C PHE A 43 -4.77 -0.94 -18.39
N CYS A 44 -5.68 -0.80 -17.42
CA CYS A 44 -7.07 -1.20 -17.58
C CYS A 44 -7.76 -0.44 -18.73
N LEU A 45 -7.51 0.86 -18.86
CA LEU A 45 -8.03 1.68 -19.95
C LEU A 45 -7.48 1.25 -21.32
N LEU A 46 -6.17 1.00 -21.42
CA LEU A 46 -5.56 0.48 -22.63
C LEU A 46 -6.17 -0.87 -23.02
N MET A 47 -6.38 -1.77 -22.06
CA MET A 47 -7.00 -3.08 -22.29
C MET A 47 -8.41 -2.96 -22.88
N ILE A 48 -9.21 -1.99 -22.41
CA ILE A 48 -10.55 -1.71 -22.95
C ILE A 48 -10.48 -1.16 -24.38
N ILE A 49 -9.54 -0.24 -24.65
CA ILE A 49 -9.39 0.41 -25.95
C ILE A 49 -8.81 -0.56 -27.00
N GLY A 50 -7.83 -1.38 -26.65
CA GLY A 50 -7.20 -2.31 -27.61
C GLY A 50 -8.09 -3.49 -28.00
N LEU A 51 -9.12 -3.79 -27.20
CA LEU A 51 -10.19 -4.73 -27.57
C LEU A 51 -10.98 -4.26 -28.81
N LEU A 52 -10.92 -2.96 -29.15
CA LEU A 52 -11.62 -2.35 -30.28
C LEU A 52 -10.77 -2.21 -31.57
N PHE A 53 -9.44 -2.33 -31.50
CA PHE A 53 -8.57 -1.96 -32.64
C PHE A 53 -7.54 -3.02 -33.05
N GLN A 54 -6.78 -3.63 -32.13
CA GLN A 54 -5.80 -4.68 -32.44
C GLN A 54 -5.19 -5.29 -31.17
N LEU A 55 -5.45 -6.59 -30.94
CA LEU A 55 -5.17 -7.26 -29.66
C LEU A 55 -3.69 -7.60 -29.41
N VAL A 56 -2.91 -7.81 -30.48
CA VAL A 56 -1.50 -8.24 -30.39
C VAL A 56 -0.56 -7.12 -29.90
N PHE A 57 -0.74 -5.90 -30.41
CA PHE A 57 0.01 -4.72 -29.95
C PHE A 57 -0.32 -4.39 -28.49
N LEU A 58 -1.57 -4.64 -28.10
CA LEU A 58 -2.05 -4.44 -26.75
C LEU A 58 -1.46 -5.46 -25.77
N GLN A 59 -1.38 -6.74 -26.13
CA GLN A 59 -0.71 -7.77 -25.32
C GLN A 59 0.77 -7.42 -25.09
N ALA A 60 1.50 -6.96 -26.11
CA ALA A 60 2.90 -6.55 -25.96
C ALA A 60 3.07 -5.36 -24.99
N LEU A 61 2.26 -4.31 -25.14
CA LEU A 61 2.26 -3.16 -24.22
C LEU A 61 1.85 -3.55 -22.80
N SER A 62 0.84 -4.42 -22.68
CA SER A 62 0.35 -4.94 -21.39
C SER A 62 1.46 -5.69 -20.64
N SER A 63 2.23 -6.50 -21.35
CA SER A 63 3.34 -7.28 -20.80
C SER A 63 4.46 -6.38 -20.29
N ILE A 64 4.79 -5.34 -21.05
CA ILE A 64 5.82 -4.35 -20.69
C ILE A 64 5.41 -3.55 -19.45
N ILE A 65 4.15 -3.12 -19.38
CA ILE A 65 3.63 -2.39 -18.20
C ILE A 65 3.64 -3.29 -16.96
N LEU A 66 3.27 -4.56 -17.10
CA LEU A 66 3.27 -5.53 -15.99
C LEU A 66 4.70 -5.78 -15.46
N ILE A 67 5.68 -5.86 -16.36
CA ILE A 67 7.10 -5.95 -16.01
C ILE A 67 7.57 -4.68 -15.27
N ILE A 68 7.16 -3.50 -15.72
CA ILE A 68 7.49 -2.23 -15.04
C ILE A 68 6.89 -2.20 -13.63
N VAL A 69 5.62 -2.60 -13.48
CA VAL A 69 4.94 -2.69 -12.18
C VAL A 69 5.68 -3.67 -11.25
N LEU A 70 6.06 -4.85 -11.75
CA LEU A 70 6.84 -5.83 -10.99
C LEU A 70 8.21 -5.28 -10.58
N LEU A 71 8.93 -4.62 -11.48
CA LEU A 71 10.24 -4.02 -11.18
C LEU A 71 10.14 -2.89 -10.15
N VAL A 72 9.07 -2.09 -10.20
CA VAL A 72 8.79 -1.04 -9.21
C VAL A 72 8.49 -1.66 -7.84
N SER A 73 7.63 -2.69 -7.78
CA SER A 73 7.33 -3.41 -6.54
C SER A 73 8.58 -4.08 -5.94
N ILE A 74 9.41 -4.77 -6.74
CA ILE A 74 10.65 -5.40 -6.27
C ILE A 74 11.62 -4.37 -5.69
N ARG A 75 11.80 -3.23 -6.37
CA ARG A 75 12.64 -2.12 -5.90
C ARG A 75 12.11 -1.46 -4.62
N GLN A 76 10.80 -1.51 -4.38
CA GLN A 76 10.20 -1.07 -3.10
C GLN A 76 10.62 -2.00 -1.97
N THR A 77 10.44 -3.32 -2.13
CA THR A 77 10.87 -4.32 -1.13
C THR A 77 12.37 -4.27 -0.82
N GLN A 78 13.22 -4.04 -1.83
CA GLN A 78 14.68 -3.93 -1.60
C GLN A 78 15.07 -2.65 -0.83
N LYS A 79 14.32 -1.54 -0.94
CA LYS A 79 14.68 -0.28 -0.27
C LYS A 79 14.12 -0.14 1.15
N GLU A 80 13.18 -0.99 1.56
CA GLU A 80 12.89 -1.19 3.00
C GLU A 80 14.12 -1.64 3.79
N HIS A 81 15.15 -2.16 3.11
CA HIS A 81 16.44 -2.55 3.71
C HIS A 81 17.53 -1.46 3.64
N GLN A 82 17.20 -0.19 3.31
CA GLN A 82 18.17 0.91 3.45
C GLN A 82 18.58 1.10 4.92
N SER A 83 19.86 1.44 5.14
CA SER A 83 20.52 1.40 6.45
C SER A 83 19.71 2.16 7.53
N PRO A 84 19.38 1.51 8.65
CA PRO A 84 18.56 2.11 9.71
C PRO A 84 19.18 3.41 10.27
N ILE A 85 20.51 3.49 10.28
CA ILE A 85 21.32 4.48 11.01
C ILE A 85 21.14 5.91 10.50
N GLU A 86 21.01 6.14 9.19
CA GLU A 86 20.78 7.48 8.64
C GLU A 86 19.35 7.97 8.89
N GLN A 87 18.37 7.06 8.87
CA GLN A 87 16.99 7.38 9.25
C GLN A 87 16.87 7.74 10.73
N PHE A 88 17.69 7.13 11.60
CA PHE A 88 17.67 7.37 13.05
C PHE A 88 18.11 8.78 13.45
N LYS A 89 19.10 9.39 12.77
CA LYS A 89 19.63 10.71 13.15
C LYS A 89 18.63 11.86 12.91
N ASP A 90 17.92 11.83 11.79
CA ASP A 90 16.93 12.85 11.44
C ASP A 90 15.63 12.72 12.25
N ILE A 91 15.25 11.49 12.61
CA ILE A 91 14.08 11.23 13.45
C ILE A 91 14.32 11.71 14.89
N LYS A 92 15.53 11.50 15.44
CA LYS A 92 15.85 11.85 16.84
C LYS A 92 15.70 13.34 17.14
N LYS A 93 16.13 14.22 16.23
CA LYS A 93 16.05 15.68 16.46
C LYS A 93 14.63 16.23 16.41
N GLN A 94 13.72 15.54 15.70
CA GLN A 94 12.30 15.88 15.62
C GLN A 94 11.46 15.12 16.65
N SER A 95 11.91 13.95 17.11
CA SER A 95 11.14 13.08 18.01
C SER A 95 10.90 13.73 19.37
N ASP A 96 11.90 14.38 19.96
CA ASP A 96 11.79 14.86 21.34
C ASP A 96 10.72 15.95 21.48
N GLU A 97 10.69 16.93 20.57
CA GLU A 97 9.67 17.98 20.56
C GLU A 97 8.26 17.43 20.27
N ILE A 98 8.14 16.50 19.31
CA ILE A 98 6.86 15.89 18.96
C ILE A 98 6.34 15.01 20.12
N VAL A 99 7.21 14.24 20.78
CA VAL A 99 6.86 13.35 21.90
C VAL A 99 6.39 14.17 23.11
N HIS A 100 7.09 15.26 23.45
CA HIS A 100 6.65 16.13 24.54
C HIS A 100 5.30 16.78 24.27
N ARG A 101 5.06 17.29 23.05
CA ARG A 101 3.73 17.84 22.69
C ARG A 101 2.64 16.79 22.67
N PHE A 102 2.94 15.57 22.20
CA PHE A 102 2.00 14.46 22.23
C PHE A 102 1.60 14.11 23.66
N LEU A 103 2.56 13.96 24.57
CA LEU A 103 2.31 13.67 25.98
C LEU A 103 1.41 14.74 26.62
N MET A 104 1.71 16.02 26.39
CA MET A 104 0.85 17.11 26.88
C MET A 104 -0.56 17.07 26.28
N LYS A 105 -0.69 16.92 24.95
CA LYS A 105 -2.00 16.95 24.27
C LYS A 105 -2.87 15.74 24.61
N ALA A 106 -2.24 14.60 24.91
CA ALA A 106 -2.93 13.39 25.34
C ALA A 106 -3.18 13.33 26.86
N ASN A 107 -2.74 14.34 27.63
CA ASN A 107 -2.75 14.33 29.10
C ASN A 107 -2.08 13.07 29.68
N LEU A 108 -0.91 12.72 29.15
CA LEU A 108 -0.13 11.54 29.53
C LEU A 108 1.18 11.94 30.18
N THR A 109 1.63 11.09 31.11
CA THR A 109 2.95 11.19 31.71
C THR A 109 3.95 10.27 30.99
N LEU A 110 5.22 10.44 31.31
CA LEU A 110 6.28 9.55 30.82
C LEU A 110 6.11 8.10 31.31
N CYS A 111 5.47 7.90 32.46
CA CYS A 111 5.17 6.57 33.01
C CYS A 111 4.13 5.82 32.15
N ASP A 112 3.28 6.53 31.42
CA ASP A 112 2.24 5.94 30.57
C ASP A 112 2.76 5.47 29.21
N LEU A 113 4.03 5.77 28.88
CA LEU A 113 4.59 5.53 27.54
C LEU A 113 4.60 4.04 27.16
N GLU A 114 4.86 3.16 28.13
CA GLU A 114 4.85 1.70 27.92
C GLU A 114 3.43 1.20 27.60
N PHE A 115 2.42 1.70 28.32
CA PHE A 115 1.02 1.40 28.05
C PHE A 115 0.60 1.91 26.66
N VAL A 116 1.00 3.12 26.30
CA VAL A 116 0.74 3.73 24.99
C VAL A 116 1.37 2.89 23.88
N LEU A 117 2.64 2.52 24.01
CA LEU A 117 3.34 1.65 23.06
C LEU A 117 2.64 0.32 22.90
N LYS A 118 2.23 -0.33 24.00
CA LYS A 118 1.47 -1.57 23.98
C LYS A 118 0.14 -1.39 23.23
N SER A 119 -0.61 -0.32 23.52
CA SER A 119 -1.88 -0.06 22.85
C SER A 119 -1.74 0.24 21.35
N ILE A 120 -0.67 0.93 20.94
CA ILE A 120 -0.39 1.23 19.53
C ILE A 120 0.10 -0.01 18.79
N ARG A 121 0.86 -0.90 19.44
CA ARG A 121 1.26 -2.20 18.87
C ARG A 121 0.07 -3.10 18.60
N TYR A 122 -0.90 -3.18 19.53
CA TYR A 122 -2.16 -3.89 19.28
C TYR A 122 -2.91 -3.30 18.08
N TYR A 123 -3.04 -1.96 18.03
CA TYR A 123 -3.67 -1.30 16.89
C TYR A 123 -2.94 -1.57 15.56
N ARG A 124 -1.60 -1.59 15.55
CA ARG A 124 -0.81 -1.97 14.38
C ARG A 124 -1.13 -3.39 13.94
N GLN A 125 -1.24 -4.32 14.88
CA GLN A 125 -1.55 -5.72 14.60
C GLN A 125 -2.94 -5.86 13.98
N ASP A 126 -3.97 -5.23 14.57
CA ASP A 126 -5.33 -5.22 14.03
C ASP A 126 -5.37 -4.65 12.59
N ARG A 127 -4.61 -3.57 12.33
CA ARG A 127 -4.54 -2.97 10.98
C ARG A 127 -3.81 -3.86 9.98
N LYS A 128 -2.75 -4.57 10.39
CA LYS A 128 -2.06 -5.55 9.54
C LYS A 128 -2.96 -6.73 9.21
N GLU A 129 -3.74 -7.20 10.17
CA GLU A 129 -4.69 -8.29 9.96
C GLU A 129 -5.83 -7.86 9.02
N ALA A 130 -6.31 -6.63 9.14
CA ALA A 130 -7.27 -6.05 8.21
C ALA A 130 -6.70 -5.94 6.78
N GLN A 131 -5.43 -5.51 6.64
CA GLN A 131 -4.72 -5.49 5.36
C GLN A 131 -4.62 -6.89 4.76
N HIS A 132 -4.16 -7.87 5.56
CA HIS A 132 -4.03 -9.27 5.12
C HIS A 132 -5.39 -9.86 4.71
N THR A 133 -6.45 -9.56 5.45
CA THR A 133 -7.81 -10.01 5.12
C THR A 133 -8.28 -9.42 3.78
N PHE A 134 -8.02 -8.13 3.55
CA PHE A 134 -8.37 -7.47 2.29
C PHE A 134 -7.60 -8.07 1.10
N THR A 135 -6.28 -8.23 1.23
CA THR A 135 -5.44 -8.79 0.16
C THR A 135 -5.75 -10.27 -0.08
N SER A 136 -6.02 -11.04 0.98
CA SER A 136 -6.43 -12.44 0.89
C SER A 136 -7.78 -12.60 0.16
N ARG A 137 -8.76 -11.73 0.44
CA ARG A 137 -10.04 -11.72 -0.31
C ARG A 137 -9.84 -11.35 -1.78
N ALA A 138 -9.01 -10.36 -2.07
CA ALA A 138 -8.68 -9.96 -3.44
C ALA A 138 -7.98 -11.10 -4.20
N PHE A 139 -7.07 -11.82 -3.54
CA PHE A 139 -6.41 -12.99 -4.08
C PHE A 139 -7.39 -14.15 -4.32
N GLY A 140 -8.33 -14.40 -3.41
CA GLY A 140 -9.41 -15.37 -3.60
C GLY A 140 -10.30 -15.05 -4.81
N LEU A 141 -10.65 -13.77 -4.98
CA LEU A 141 -11.36 -13.30 -6.19
C LEU A 141 -10.54 -13.52 -7.46
N LEU A 142 -9.23 -13.26 -7.43
CA LEU A 142 -8.33 -13.53 -8.55
C LEU A 142 -8.32 -15.02 -8.91
N ILE A 143 -8.12 -15.91 -7.93
CA ILE A 143 -8.09 -17.36 -8.16
C ILE A 143 -9.41 -17.83 -8.76
N SER A 144 -10.54 -17.45 -8.15
CA SER A 144 -11.86 -17.86 -8.64
C SER A 144 -12.13 -17.35 -10.06
N GLY A 145 -11.81 -16.08 -10.35
CA GLY A 145 -11.92 -15.51 -11.69
C GLY A 145 -11.03 -16.21 -12.71
N PHE A 146 -9.80 -16.55 -12.33
CA PHE A 146 -8.86 -17.29 -13.18
C PHE A 146 -9.39 -18.69 -13.52
N PHE A 147 -9.90 -19.43 -12.53
CA PHE A 147 -10.49 -20.76 -12.76
C PHE A 147 -11.74 -20.70 -13.65
N ILE A 148 -12.64 -19.75 -13.42
CA ILE A 148 -13.84 -19.58 -14.25
C ILE A 148 -13.45 -19.25 -15.69
N THR A 149 -12.51 -18.33 -15.88
CA THR A 149 -12.06 -17.89 -17.22
C THR A 149 -11.31 -19.02 -17.94
N GLY A 150 -10.43 -19.75 -17.22
CA GLY A 150 -9.67 -20.88 -17.76
C GLY A 150 -10.55 -22.07 -18.13
N LEU A 151 -11.58 -22.38 -17.33
CA LEU A 151 -12.56 -23.41 -17.68
C LEU A 151 -13.35 -23.01 -18.91
N ASN A 152 -13.78 -21.76 -19.00
CA ASN A 152 -14.54 -21.26 -20.16
C ASN A 152 -13.70 -21.31 -21.46
N LEU A 153 -12.39 -21.01 -21.36
CA LEU A 153 -11.41 -21.19 -22.43
C LEU A 153 -11.28 -22.64 -22.89
N LEU A 154 -11.16 -23.58 -21.94
CA LEU A 154 -11.09 -25.00 -22.25
C LEU A 154 -12.36 -25.44 -22.99
N PHE A 155 -13.54 -25.08 -22.48
CA PHE A 155 -14.81 -25.38 -23.15
C PHE A 155 -14.86 -24.77 -24.57
N GLN A 156 -14.50 -23.51 -24.76
CA GLN A 156 -14.48 -22.92 -26.09
C GLN A 156 -13.50 -23.60 -27.05
N ALA A 157 -12.31 -23.96 -26.57
CA ALA A 157 -11.30 -24.68 -27.36
C ALA A 157 -11.79 -26.08 -27.81
N PHE A 158 -12.59 -26.77 -26.99
CA PHE A 158 -13.16 -28.08 -27.35
C PHE A 158 -14.35 -28.00 -28.31
N TYR A 159 -15.19 -26.95 -28.21
CA TYR A 159 -16.49 -26.92 -28.90
C TYR A 159 -16.57 -25.95 -30.10
N ALA A 160 -15.71 -24.94 -30.21
CA ALA A 160 -15.72 -23.99 -31.34
C ALA A 160 -14.34 -23.33 -31.52
N PRO A 161 -13.43 -23.93 -32.33
CA PRO A 161 -12.10 -23.38 -32.56
C PRO A 161 -12.17 -22.16 -33.49
N ASN A 162 -12.50 -21.00 -32.94
CA ASN A 162 -12.42 -19.71 -33.62
C ASN A 162 -11.36 -18.84 -32.94
N ASN A 163 -10.41 -18.30 -33.69
CA ASN A 163 -9.26 -17.55 -33.13
C ASN A 163 -9.66 -16.32 -32.29
N LEU A 164 -10.78 -15.67 -32.60
CA LEU A 164 -11.36 -14.55 -31.83
C LEU A 164 -11.86 -14.95 -30.42
N SER A 165 -12.10 -16.25 -30.16
CA SER A 165 -12.62 -16.74 -28.87
C SER A 165 -11.55 -16.83 -27.78
N ILE A 166 -10.26 -16.90 -28.14
CA ILE A 166 -9.15 -17.10 -27.20
C ILE A 166 -8.63 -15.76 -26.63
N GLU A 167 -8.83 -14.69 -27.40
CA GLU A 167 -8.30 -13.34 -27.11
C GLU A 167 -8.96 -12.68 -25.89
N LEU A 168 -10.29 -12.73 -25.80
CA LEU A 168 -11.05 -12.09 -24.73
C LEU A 168 -10.80 -12.75 -23.35
N PRO A 169 -10.75 -14.08 -23.24
CA PRO A 169 -10.32 -14.75 -22.03
C PRO A 169 -8.84 -14.52 -21.67
N ALA A 170 -7.94 -14.43 -22.65
CA ALA A 170 -6.53 -14.08 -22.39
C ALA A 170 -6.40 -12.67 -21.80
N CYS A 171 -7.20 -11.71 -22.28
CA CYS A 171 -7.32 -10.38 -21.69
C CYS A 171 -7.86 -10.41 -20.26
N LEU A 172 -8.87 -11.23 -19.98
CA LEU A 172 -9.41 -11.41 -18.62
C LEU A 172 -8.39 -12.06 -17.68
N CYS A 173 -7.59 -13.02 -18.15
CA CYS A 173 -6.48 -13.60 -17.40
C CYS A 173 -5.42 -12.53 -17.04
N LEU A 174 -5.01 -11.69 -18.00
CA LEU A 174 -4.07 -10.60 -17.73
C LEU A 174 -4.64 -9.56 -16.75
N LEU A 175 -5.92 -9.22 -16.88
CA LEU A 175 -6.63 -8.35 -15.93
C LEU A 175 -6.67 -8.95 -14.53
N SER A 176 -6.92 -10.26 -14.41
CA SER A 176 -6.98 -10.95 -13.13
C SER A 176 -5.62 -10.91 -12.41
N ILE A 177 -4.49 -11.09 -13.11
CA ILE A 177 -3.14 -11.00 -12.54
C ILE A 177 -2.87 -9.60 -11.94
N ALA A 178 -3.44 -8.54 -12.54
CA ALA A 178 -3.30 -7.17 -12.04
C ALA A 178 -4.11 -6.90 -10.75
N VAL A 179 -5.12 -7.72 -10.41
CA VAL A 179 -6.02 -7.48 -9.26
C VAL A 179 -5.30 -7.53 -7.93
N THR A 180 -4.37 -8.46 -7.72
CA THR A 180 -3.65 -8.59 -6.44
C THR A 180 -2.72 -7.40 -6.16
N PRO A 181 -1.79 -7.01 -7.06
CA PRO A 181 -0.99 -5.80 -6.85
C PRO A 181 -1.88 -4.55 -6.77
N PHE A 182 -2.96 -4.48 -7.55
CA PHE A 182 -3.92 -3.39 -7.46
C PHE A 182 -4.58 -3.30 -6.08
N ALA A 183 -5.06 -4.41 -5.52
CA ALA A 183 -5.68 -4.45 -4.21
C ALA A 183 -4.70 -4.01 -3.10
N CYS A 184 -3.44 -4.46 -3.15
CA CYS A 184 -2.39 -3.99 -2.24
C CYS A 184 -2.20 -2.46 -2.34
N THR A 185 -2.06 -1.93 -3.56
CA THR A 185 -1.87 -0.49 -3.77
C THR A 185 -3.09 0.34 -3.41
N LEU A 186 -4.31 -0.17 -3.65
CA LEU A 186 -5.56 0.46 -3.26
C LEU A 186 -5.70 0.54 -1.74
N TRP A 187 -5.33 -0.53 -1.04
CA TRP A 187 -5.33 -0.54 0.42
C TRP A 187 -4.36 0.50 0.97
N GLU A 188 -3.12 0.52 0.48
CA GLU A 188 -2.12 1.51 0.90
C GLU A 188 -2.55 2.94 0.60
N PHE A 189 -3.14 3.17 -0.57
CA PHE A 189 -3.65 4.49 -0.96
C PHE A 189 -4.82 4.91 -0.07
N SER A 190 -5.80 4.04 0.15
CA SER A 190 -6.93 4.28 1.06
C SER A 190 -6.47 4.54 2.50
N ASP A 191 -5.56 3.72 3.00
CA ASP A 191 -5.00 3.85 4.36
C ASP A 191 -4.25 5.18 4.51
N SER A 192 -3.61 5.69 3.46
CA SER A 192 -2.86 6.95 3.51
C SER A 192 -3.69 8.19 3.84
N PHE A 193 -4.98 8.18 3.50
CA PHE A 193 -5.91 9.26 3.84
C PHE A 193 -6.35 9.22 5.30
N GLN A 194 -6.24 8.07 5.96
CA GLN A 194 -6.65 7.94 7.35
C GLN A 194 -5.69 8.69 8.28
N ASN A 195 -6.24 9.40 9.26
CA ASN A 195 -5.42 10.08 10.27
C ASN A 195 -4.53 9.06 11.03
N ALA A 196 -5.09 7.90 11.38
CA ALA A 196 -4.39 6.80 12.05
C ALA A 196 -3.97 5.68 11.08
N SER A 197 -3.28 6.04 9.99
CA SER A 197 -2.78 5.07 9.00
C SER A 197 -1.73 4.13 9.56
N LEU A 198 -1.53 2.97 8.92
CA LEU A 198 -0.52 1.99 9.32
C LEU A 198 0.89 2.58 9.26
N ALA A 199 1.19 3.33 8.19
CA ALA A 199 2.47 4.02 8.04
C ALA A 199 2.73 5.03 9.18
N ARG A 200 1.70 5.79 9.61
CA ARG A 200 1.81 6.74 10.74
C ARG A 200 1.92 6.04 12.09
N THR A 201 1.26 4.90 12.23
CA THR A 201 1.36 4.04 13.41
C THR A 201 2.79 3.51 13.57
N GLU A 202 3.42 3.06 12.49
CA GLU A 202 4.79 2.57 12.50
C GLU A 202 5.82 3.67 12.78
N THR A 203 5.62 4.87 12.24
CA THR A 203 6.51 6.00 12.55
C THR A 203 6.38 6.45 14.00
N MET A 204 5.17 6.44 14.56
CA MET A 204 4.94 6.73 15.97
C MET A 204 5.64 5.72 16.88
N ILE A 205 5.51 4.41 16.60
CA ILE A 205 6.19 3.37 17.38
C ILE A 205 7.71 3.58 17.36
N LYS A 206 8.29 3.75 16.16
CA LYS A 206 9.74 3.98 16.02
C LYS A 206 10.19 5.23 16.77
N ALA A 207 9.44 6.32 16.71
CA ALA A 207 9.78 7.56 17.39
C ALA A 207 9.73 7.42 18.93
N LEU A 208 8.71 6.73 19.46
CA LEU A 208 8.57 6.47 20.90
C LEU A 208 9.63 5.50 21.43
N GLU A 209 9.96 4.45 20.68
CA GLU A 209 11.04 3.51 21.03
C GLU A 209 12.40 4.21 21.03
N CYS A 210 12.67 5.05 20.02
CA CYS A 210 13.89 5.88 19.99
C CYS A 210 13.99 6.80 21.21
N PHE A 211 12.88 7.44 21.59
CA PHE A 211 12.84 8.32 22.75
C PHE A 211 13.15 7.58 24.05
N GLN A 212 12.58 6.37 24.24
CA GLN A 212 12.87 5.54 25.41
C GLN A 212 14.33 5.10 25.51
N VAL A 213 14.95 4.72 24.39
CA VAL A 213 16.35 4.24 24.38
C VAL A 213 17.36 5.38 24.52
N SER A 214 16.99 6.60 24.12
CA SER A 214 17.89 7.76 24.14
C SER A 214 18.05 8.43 25.51
N ARG A 215 17.40 7.89 26.55
CA ARG A 215 17.33 8.44 27.91
C ARG A 215 17.86 7.43 28.92
#